data_AF-A0A1Q3QY88-F1
#
_entry.id   AF-A0A1Q3QY88-F1
#
_cell.length_a   1.000
_cell.length_b   1.000
_cell.length_c   1.000
_cell.angle_alpha   90.00
_cell.angle_beta   90.00
_cell.angle_gamma   90.00
#
_symmetry.space_group_name_H-M   'P 1'
#
loop_
_entity.id
_entity.type
_entity.pdbx_description
1 polymer ?
#
loop_
_entity_poly.entity_id
_entity_poly.type
_entity_poly.pdbx_seq_one_letter_code
_entity_poly.pdbx_strand_id
1 'polypeptide(L)'
;MAGDLARRRCRTWYAMLLRLYPRPFRERFGEGMAQTFHDLCREHKDAGRGLFVFVVWAFCETFGGIVMENIMRMNQMGKTMLRVALAALALLMVPLVASRVVEGWNWPAGAFVRVYILFFATGMAYALIARKMGAWTYKAGVGLALFGGFALGWSTMVQTADSGHPERLWYLSALAVGVVGALLARLKARGLALTLFAMAATLALIAVMLPSGAPPDMARRMAIGHGVFVVLFIASGLLFRQASLARLK
;
A
#
# COMPACT_ATOMS: atom_id res chain seq x y z
N MET A 1 -44.85 -18.21 11.67
CA MET A 1 -44.26 -18.44 10.33
C MET A 1 -42.98 -17.62 10.05
N ALA A 2 -42.86 -16.35 10.48
CA ALA A 2 -41.66 -15.53 10.23
C ALA A 2 -40.35 -16.04 10.88
N GLY A 3 -40.42 -16.66 12.07
CA GLY A 3 -39.24 -17.14 12.81
C GLY A 3 -38.50 -18.33 12.20
N ASP A 4 -39.14 -19.14 11.35
CA ASP A 4 -38.51 -20.31 10.72
C ASP A 4 -37.78 -19.96 9.42
N LEU A 5 -38.25 -18.93 8.70
CA LEU A 5 -37.56 -18.37 7.54
C LEU A 5 -36.23 -17.71 7.93
N ALA A 6 -36.22 -16.96 9.05
CA ALA A 6 -35.00 -16.37 9.60
C ALA A 6 -33.99 -17.44 10.05
N ARG A 7 -34.48 -18.53 10.69
CA ARG A 7 -33.64 -19.66 11.12
C ARG A 7 -32.99 -20.39 9.95
N ARG A 8 -33.77 -20.66 8.89
CA ARG A 8 -33.24 -21.27 7.66
C ARG A 8 -32.17 -20.37 7.03
N ARG A 9 -32.43 -19.07 6.91
CA ARG A 9 -31.44 -18.11 6.40
C ARG A 9 -30.17 -18.05 7.24
N CYS A 10 -30.24 -17.95 8.57
CA CYS A 10 -29.07 -17.96 9.43
C CYS A 10 -28.24 -19.25 9.28
N ARG A 11 -28.90 -20.41 9.18
CA ARG A 11 -28.22 -21.69 8.96
C ARG A 11 -27.51 -21.72 7.61
N THR A 12 -28.15 -21.18 6.56
CA THR A 12 -27.53 -21.09 5.22
C THR A 12 -26.33 -20.14 5.23
N TRP A 13 -26.44 -18.98 5.87
CA TRP A 13 -25.34 -18.03 6.02
C TRP A 13 -24.18 -18.60 6.83
N TYR A 14 -24.44 -19.27 7.94
CA TYR A 14 -23.41 -19.90 8.76
C TYR A 14 -22.71 -21.06 8.03
N ALA A 15 -23.48 -21.90 7.31
CA ALA A 15 -22.91 -22.94 6.45
C ALA A 15 -22.06 -22.36 5.30
N MET A 16 -22.46 -21.20 4.76
CA MET A 16 -21.69 -20.47 3.76
C MET A 16 -20.39 -19.91 4.35
N LEU A 17 -20.40 -19.48 5.62
CA LEU A 17 -19.21 -19.07 6.36
C LEU A 17 -18.26 -20.22 6.66
N LEU A 18 -18.78 -21.38 7.06
CA LEU A 18 -17.97 -22.58 7.26
C LEU A 18 -17.30 -23.06 5.97
N ARG A 19 -17.84 -22.72 4.80
CA ARG A 19 -17.17 -23.01 3.52
C ARG A 19 -15.91 -22.17 3.28
N LEU A 20 -15.78 -21.01 3.92
CA LEU A 20 -14.58 -20.17 3.88
C LEU A 20 -13.42 -20.73 4.73
N TYR A 21 -13.70 -21.69 5.62
CA TYR A 21 -12.65 -22.39 6.37
C TYR A 21 -11.81 -23.32 5.49
N PRO A 22 -10.49 -23.46 5.76
CA PRO A 22 -9.63 -24.43 5.10
C PRO A 22 -10.18 -25.85 5.23
N ARG A 23 -10.16 -26.63 4.12
CA ARG A 23 -10.72 -27.99 4.05
C ARG A 23 -10.38 -28.91 5.24
N PRO A 24 -9.11 -29.03 5.72
CA PRO A 24 -8.79 -29.97 6.80
C PRO A 24 -9.39 -29.57 8.17
N PHE A 25 -9.57 -28.27 8.42
CA PHE A 25 -10.22 -27.81 9.66
C PHE A 25 -11.74 -27.99 9.59
N ARG A 26 -12.32 -27.71 8.42
CA ARG A 26 -13.76 -27.87 8.15
C ARG A 26 -14.21 -29.32 8.27
N GLU A 27 -13.41 -30.26 7.78
CA GLU A 27 -13.72 -31.70 7.88
C GLU A 27 -13.66 -32.20 9.33
N ARG A 28 -12.78 -31.64 10.15
CA ARG A 28 -12.59 -32.08 11.53
C ARG A 28 -13.53 -31.43 12.54
N PHE A 29 -13.90 -30.16 12.33
CA PHE A 29 -14.63 -29.37 13.33
C PHE A 29 -15.92 -28.73 12.80
N GLY A 30 -16.20 -28.83 11.50
CA GLY A 30 -17.30 -28.13 10.85
C GLY A 30 -18.69 -28.54 11.36
N GLU A 31 -18.91 -29.84 11.59
CA GLU A 31 -20.19 -30.32 12.12
C GLU A 31 -20.40 -29.91 13.58
N GLY A 32 -19.37 -30.06 14.42
CA GLY A 32 -19.43 -29.67 15.83
C GLY A 32 -19.73 -28.18 16.00
N MET A 33 -19.06 -27.30 15.24
CA MET A 33 -19.32 -25.86 15.27
C MET A 33 -20.73 -25.50 14.80
N ALA A 34 -21.24 -26.17 13.76
CA ALA A 34 -22.61 -25.96 13.29
C ALA A 34 -23.66 -26.36 14.34
N GLN A 35 -23.37 -27.39 15.12
CA GLN A 35 -24.24 -27.87 16.18
C GLN A 35 -24.20 -26.93 17.39
N THR A 36 -23.03 -26.51 17.85
CA THR A 36 -22.88 -25.52 18.93
C THR A 36 -23.53 -24.18 18.59
N PHE A 37 -23.40 -23.72 17.34
CA PHE A 37 -24.08 -22.51 16.88
C PHE A 37 -25.61 -22.65 16.93
N HIS A 38 -26.14 -23.84 16.60
CA HIS A 38 -27.56 -24.11 16.71
C HIS A 38 -28.04 -24.03 18.16
N ASP A 39 -27.30 -24.66 19.08
CA ASP A 39 -27.65 -24.69 20.49
C ASP A 39 -27.61 -23.29 21.12
N LEU A 40 -26.57 -22.49 20.81
CA LEU A 40 -26.46 -21.10 21.25
C LEU A 40 -27.59 -20.21 20.70
N CYS A 41 -28.00 -20.40 19.44
CA CYS A 41 -29.14 -19.68 18.86
C CYS A 41 -30.47 -20.03 19.53
N ARG A 42 -30.60 -21.26 20.06
CA ARG A 42 -31.80 -21.71 20.77
C ARG A 42 -31.87 -21.09 22.16
N GLU A 43 -30.76 -21.06 22.88
CA GLU A 43 -30.65 -20.53 24.25
C GLU A 43 -30.80 -18.99 24.30
N HIS A 44 -30.22 -18.26 23.36
CA HIS A 44 -30.29 -16.79 23.36
C HIS A 44 -31.60 -16.23 22.75
N LYS A 45 -32.48 -17.10 22.23
CA LYS A 45 -33.81 -16.70 21.76
C LYS A 45 -34.73 -16.30 22.92
N ASP A 46 -34.46 -16.82 24.12
CA ASP A 46 -35.23 -16.51 25.34
C ASP A 46 -34.76 -15.20 26.03
N ALA A 47 -33.62 -14.62 25.62
CA ALA A 47 -33.00 -13.46 26.28
C ALA A 47 -33.20 -12.09 25.57
N GLY A 48 -33.89 -12.04 24.43
CA GLY A 48 -34.55 -10.85 23.85
C GLY A 48 -33.70 -9.64 23.38
N ARG A 49 -32.54 -9.32 23.96
CA ARG A 49 -31.72 -8.14 23.59
C ARG A 49 -30.23 -8.41 23.38
N GLY A 50 -29.72 -9.55 23.87
CA GLY A 50 -28.31 -9.94 23.72
C GLY A 50 -27.97 -10.63 22.40
N LEU A 51 -28.96 -11.15 21.66
CA LEU A 51 -28.74 -12.03 20.51
C LEU A 51 -27.98 -11.32 19.35
N PHE A 52 -28.30 -10.06 19.04
CA PHE A 52 -27.62 -9.36 17.95
C PHE A 52 -26.17 -9.00 18.30
N VAL A 53 -25.93 -8.49 19.51
CA VAL A 53 -24.58 -8.19 20.01
C VAL A 53 -23.76 -9.46 20.08
N PHE A 54 -24.35 -10.56 20.56
CA PHE A 54 -23.73 -11.87 20.60
C PHE A 54 -23.39 -12.40 19.20
N VAL A 55 -24.31 -12.29 18.23
CA VAL A 55 -24.07 -12.72 16.84
C VAL A 55 -22.96 -11.89 16.20
N VAL A 56 -22.97 -10.56 16.36
CA VAL A 56 -21.91 -9.69 15.84
C VAL A 56 -20.57 -9.99 16.50
N TRP A 57 -20.56 -10.20 17.81
CA TRP A 57 -19.36 -10.55 18.57
C TRP A 57 -18.79 -11.90 18.13
N ALA A 58 -19.62 -12.94 18.04
CA ALA A 58 -19.23 -14.26 17.57
C ALA A 58 -18.70 -14.23 16.13
N PHE A 59 -19.30 -13.41 15.26
CA PHE A 59 -18.79 -13.18 13.91
C PHE A 59 -17.41 -12.51 13.91
N CYS A 60 -17.20 -11.49 14.75
CA CYS A 60 -15.92 -10.82 14.88
C CYS A 60 -14.82 -11.76 15.43
N GLU A 61 -15.13 -12.57 16.44
CA GLU A 61 -14.20 -13.56 16.99
C GLU A 61 -13.85 -14.62 15.95
N THR A 62 -14.85 -15.13 15.23
CA THR A 62 -14.66 -16.10 14.15
C THR A 62 -13.82 -15.52 13.02
N PHE A 63 -14.11 -14.28 12.61
CA PHE A 63 -13.35 -13.58 11.57
C PHE A 63 -11.89 -13.34 12.01
N GLY A 64 -11.69 -12.92 13.25
CA GLY A 64 -10.36 -12.76 13.86
C GLY A 64 -9.58 -14.07 13.89
N GLY A 65 -10.24 -15.17 14.28
CA GLY A 65 -9.68 -16.52 14.26
C GLY A 65 -9.24 -16.98 12.86
N ILE A 66 -10.11 -16.81 11.86
CA ILE A 66 -9.81 -17.14 10.45
C ILE A 66 -8.62 -16.34 9.95
N VAL A 67 -8.60 -15.03 10.19
CA VAL A 67 -7.53 -14.14 9.75
C VAL A 67 -6.22 -14.53 10.43
N MET A 68 -6.24 -14.75 11.75
CA MET A 68 -5.05 -15.12 12.52
C MET A 68 -4.50 -16.48 12.07
N GLU A 69 -5.35 -17.48 11.90
CA GLU A 69 -4.94 -18.82 11.47
C GLU A 69 -4.40 -18.81 10.04
N ASN A 70 -5.03 -18.04 9.15
CA ASN A 70 -4.52 -17.83 7.80
C ASN A 70 -3.17 -17.11 7.82
N ILE A 71 -3.01 -16.08 8.66
CA ILE A 71 -1.72 -15.42 8.89
C ILE A 71 -0.69 -16.43 9.39
N MET A 72 -1.01 -17.27 10.37
CA MET A 72 -0.07 -18.27 10.91
C MET A 72 0.39 -19.25 9.83
N ARG A 73 -0.51 -19.68 8.95
CA ARG A 73 -0.25 -20.60 7.83
C ARG A 73 0.46 -19.94 6.64
N MET A 74 0.45 -18.62 6.54
CA MET A 74 1.14 -17.88 5.48
C MET A 74 2.66 -17.91 5.64
N ASN A 75 3.37 -18.08 4.53
CA ASN A 75 4.81 -17.86 4.46
C ASN A 75 5.15 -16.40 4.83
N GLN A 76 6.38 -16.14 5.30
CA GLN A 76 6.90 -14.83 5.71
C GLN A 76 6.65 -13.73 4.67
N MET A 77 6.70 -14.07 3.38
CA MET A 77 6.41 -13.14 2.28
C MET A 77 4.94 -12.70 2.26
N GLY A 78 4.01 -13.63 2.46
CA GLY A 78 2.58 -13.31 2.57
C GLY A 78 2.30 -12.41 3.78
N LYS A 79 2.90 -12.71 4.94
CA LYS A 79 2.77 -11.89 6.15
C LYS A 79 3.25 -10.46 5.91
N THR A 80 4.38 -10.31 5.20
CA THR A 80 4.92 -8.99 4.83
C THR A 80 3.96 -8.26 3.88
N MET A 81 3.47 -8.94 2.84
CA MET A 81 2.54 -8.37 1.88
C MET A 81 1.26 -7.88 2.55
N LEU A 82 0.67 -8.68 3.44
CA LEU A 82 -0.53 -8.30 4.18
C LEU A 82 -0.28 -7.09 5.08
N ARG A 83 0.82 -7.09 5.85
CA ARG A 83 1.18 -5.94 6.70
C ARG A 83 1.33 -4.65 5.90
N VAL A 84 2.03 -4.73 4.75
CA VAL A 84 2.20 -3.58 3.86
C VAL A 84 0.88 -3.13 3.25
N ALA A 85 0.03 -4.07 2.81
CA ALA A 85 -1.30 -3.77 2.25
C ALA A 85 -2.21 -3.08 3.27
N LEU A 86 -2.21 -3.56 4.53
CA LEU A 86 -2.98 -2.95 5.61
C LEU A 86 -2.43 -1.57 5.99
N ALA A 87 -1.10 -1.42 6.08
CA ALA A 87 -0.48 -0.13 6.35
C ALA A 87 -0.78 0.89 5.23
N ALA A 88 -0.70 0.47 3.96
CA ALA A 88 -1.06 1.29 2.82
C ALA A 88 -2.56 1.68 2.83
N LEU A 89 -3.44 0.75 3.21
CA LEU A 89 -4.86 1.04 3.34
C LEU A 89 -5.13 2.04 4.47
N ALA A 90 -4.49 1.84 5.63
CA ALA A 90 -4.60 2.76 6.77
C ALA A 90 -4.12 4.17 6.41
N LEU A 91 -3.01 4.29 5.69
CA LEU A 91 -2.53 5.58 5.17
C LEU A 91 -3.50 6.20 4.17
N LEU A 92 -4.12 5.40 3.29
CA LEU A 92 -5.13 5.86 2.32
C LEU A 92 -6.39 6.40 2.99
N MET A 93 -6.72 5.91 4.20
CA MET A 93 -7.88 6.43 4.93
C MET A 93 -7.77 7.93 5.19
N VAL A 94 -6.56 8.49 5.31
CA VAL A 94 -6.37 9.94 5.53
C VAL A 94 -6.96 10.77 4.39
N PRO A 95 -6.50 10.66 3.12
CA PRO A 95 -7.08 11.41 2.02
C PRO A 95 -8.53 10.98 1.73
N LEU A 96 -8.90 9.72 1.99
CA LEU A 96 -10.28 9.27 1.78
C LEU A 96 -11.24 9.98 2.74
N VAL A 97 -10.91 10.06 4.02
CA VAL A 97 -11.70 10.81 5.02
C VAL A 97 -11.64 12.31 4.73
N ALA A 98 -10.46 12.85 4.40
CA ALA A 98 -10.32 14.25 4.03
C ALA A 98 -11.26 14.64 2.89
N SER A 99 -11.40 13.79 1.86
CA SER A 99 -12.31 14.05 0.73
C SER A 99 -13.81 14.07 1.08
N ARG A 100 -14.17 13.61 2.29
CA ARG A 100 -15.56 13.62 2.78
C ARG A 100 -15.84 14.74 3.77
N VAL A 101 -14.80 15.23 4.44
CA VAL A 101 -14.92 16.19 5.55
C VAL A 101 -14.46 17.59 5.14
N VAL A 102 -13.50 17.70 4.23
CA VAL A 102 -12.92 18.98 3.81
C VAL A 102 -13.68 19.51 2.60
N GLU A 103 -14.31 20.67 2.76
CA GLU A 103 -14.96 21.38 1.65
C GLU A 103 -13.95 21.71 0.54
N GLY A 104 -14.30 21.36 -0.70
CA GLY A 104 -13.44 21.57 -1.88
C GLY A 104 -12.45 20.45 -2.18
N TRP A 105 -12.26 19.46 -1.29
CA TRP A 105 -11.38 18.31 -1.54
C TRP A 105 -12.15 17.17 -2.23
N ASN A 106 -12.35 17.25 -3.54
CA ASN A 106 -13.19 16.31 -4.29
C ASN A 106 -12.40 15.40 -5.23
N TRP A 107 -11.56 14.52 -4.67
CA TRP A 107 -10.77 13.60 -5.49
C TRP A 107 -11.63 12.52 -6.17
N PRO A 108 -11.37 12.20 -7.45
CA PRO A 108 -12.08 11.13 -8.13
C PRO A 108 -11.66 9.76 -7.58
N ALA A 109 -12.54 8.75 -7.70
CA ALA A 109 -12.27 7.38 -7.24
C ALA A 109 -10.92 6.82 -7.74
N GLY A 110 -10.56 7.12 -8.99
CA GLY A 110 -9.29 6.71 -9.59
C GLY A 110 -8.05 7.31 -8.92
N ALA A 111 -8.15 8.48 -8.27
CA ALA A 111 -7.03 9.07 -7.54
C ALA A 111 -6.68 8.24 -6.29
N PHE A 112 -7.68 7.77 -5.54
CA PHE A 112 -7.45 6.91 -4.37
C PHE A 112 -6.79 5.59 -4.74
N VAL A 113 -7.20 4.99 -5.87
CA VAL A 113 -6.57 3.75 -6.36
C VAL A 113 -5.09 3.99 -6.69
N ARG A 114 -4.76 5.09 -7.38
CA ARG A 114 -3.36 5.43 -7.69
C ARG A 114 -2.53 5.68 -6.44
N VAL A 115 -3.08 6.38 -5.45
CA VAL A 115 -2.43 6.64 -4.16
C VAL A 115 -2.21 5.33 -3.38
N TYR A 116 -3.19 4.45 -3.37
CA TYR A 116 -3.05 3.13 -2.74
C TYR A 116 -1.92 2.33 -3.39
N ILE A 117 -1.89 2.28 -4.73
CA ILE A 117 -0.82 1.63 -5.48
C ILE A 117 0.54 2.23 -5.12
N LEU A 118 0.65 3.55 -5.00
CA LEU A 118 1.89 4.24 -4.62
C LEU A 118 2.35 3.84 -3.20
N PHE A 119 1.44 3.83 -2.22
CA PHE A 119 1.74 3.43 -0.83
C PHE A 119 2.17 1.97 -0.77
N PHE A 120 1.39 1.09 -1.39
CA PHE A 120 1.65 -0.33 -1.42
C PHE A 120 2.97 -0.65 -2.13
N ALA A 121 3.20 -0.09 -3.32
CA ALA A 121 4.41 -0.34 -4.11
C ALA A 121 5.66 0.16 -3.39
N THR A 122 5.62 1.36 -2.80
CA THR A 122 6.74 1.90 -2.02
C THR A 122 7.04 1.04 -0.80
N GLY A 123 6.01 0.69 -0.01
CA GLY A 123 6.18 -0.16 1.17
C GLY A 123 6.67 -1.56 0.82
N MET A 124 6.17 -2.13 -0.28
CA MET A 124 6.61 -3.43 -0.77
C MET A 124 8.05 -3.38 -1.26
N ALA A 125 8.42 -2.37 -2.04
CA ALA A 125 9.79 -2.17 -2.50
C ALA A 125 10.75 -2.04 -1.30
N TYR A 126 10.41 -1.23 -0.30
CA TYR A 126 11.20 -1.12 0.93
C TYR A 126 11.34 -2.49 1.61
N ALA A 127 10.24 -3.19 1.85
CA ALA A 127 10.26 -4.47 2.57
C ALA A 127 11.06 -5.56 1.82
N LEU A 128 10.94 -5.64 0.49
CA LEU A 128 11.67 -6.62 -0.32
C LEU A 128 13.15 -6.31 -0.39
N ILE A 129 13.51 -5.03 -0.57
CA ILE A 129 14.91 -4.63 -0.68
C ILE A 129 15.55 -4.73 0.71
N ALA A 130 14.89 -4.26 1.77
CA ALA A 130 15.41 -4.27 3.16
C ALA A 130 15.80 -5.66 3.64
N ARG A 131 15.07 -6.69 3.22
CA ARG A 131 15.38 -8.10 3.54
C ARG A 131 16.67 -8.60 2.90
N LYS A 132 17.16 -7.96 1.84
CA LYS A 132 18.37 -8.35 1.10
C LYS A 132 19.61 -7.51 1.45
N MET A 133 19.52 -6.56 2.40
CA MET A 133 20.59 -5.59 2.64
C MET A 133 21.42 -5.89 3.90
N GLY A 134 22.73 -6.12 3.74
CA GLY A 134 23.68 -6.21 4.87
C GLY A 134 24.42 -4.90 5.18
N ALA A 135 24.63 -4.02 4.19
CA ALA A 135 25.42 -2.79 4.35
C ALA A 135 24.55 -1.55 4.61
N TRP A 136 24.92 -0.74 5.60
CA TRP A 136 24.15 0.43 6.02
C TRP A 136 24.06 1.52 4.94
N THR A 137 25.15 1.76 4.18
CA THR A 137 25.18 2.72 3.06
C THR A 137 24.18 2.37 1.95
N TYR A 138 24.05 1.08 1.63
CA TYR A 138 23.06 0.61 0.67
C TYR A 138 21.62 0.81 1.21
N LYS A 139 21.39 0.60 2.51
CA LYS A 139 20.08 0.86 3.15
C LYS A 139 19.71 2.33 3.13
N ALA A 140 20.66 3.21 3.43
CA ALA A 140 20.46 4.66 3.35
C ALA A 140 20.13 5.10 1.91
N GLY A 141 20.85 4.56 0.92
CA GLY A 141 20.57 4.81 -0.50
C GLY A 141 19.15 4.42 -0.89
N VAL A 142 18.71 3.21 -0.53
CA VAL A 142 17.33 2.73 -0.81
C VAL A 142 16.29 3.59 -0.10
N GLY A 143 16.50 3.92 1.19
CA GLY A 143 15.58 4.76 1.95
C GLY A 143 15.39 6.12 1.29
N LEU A 144 16.50 6.75 0.88
CA LEU A 144 16.47 8.07 0.24
C LEU A 144 15.84 8.02 -1.16
N ALA A 145 16.12 6.98 -1.94
CA ALA A 145 15.51 6.77 -3.27
C ALA A 145 13.99 6.57 -3.17
N LEU A 146 13.54 5.72 -2.24
CA LEU A 146 12.13 5.45 -2.05
C LEU A 146 11.40 6.66 -1.48
N PHE A 147 12.00 7.40 -0.55
CA PHE A 147 11.44 8.65 -0.05
C PHE A 147 11.28 9.68 -1.18
N GLY A 148 12.31 9.86 -2.02
CA GLY A 148 12.25 10.78 -3.15
C GLY A 148 11.24 10.37 -4.22
N GLY A 149 11.23 9.10 -4.60
CA GLY A 149 10.26 8.57 -5.55
C GLY A 149 8.82 8.68 -5.02
N PHE A 150 8.63 8.41 -3.73
CA PHE A 150 7.35 8.55 -3.06
C PHE A 150 6.86 10.00 -3.06
N ALA A 151 7.69 10.93 -2.60
CA ALA A 151 7.33 12.35 -2.54
C ALA A 151 7.05 12.92 -3.94
N LEU A 152 7.82 12.50 -4.96
CA LEU A 152 7.58 12.89 -6.35
C LEU A 152 6.25 12.34 -6.86
N GLY A 153 5.99 11.05 -6.67
CA GLY A 153 4.74 10.41 -7.09
C GLY A 153 3.53 10.99 -6.36
N TRP A 154 3.64 11.20 -5.05
CA TRP A 154 2.60 11.77 -4.20
C TRP A 154 2.24 13.19 -4.66
N SER A 155 3.24 14.08 -4.76
CA SER A 155 3.03 15.46 -5.20
C SER A 155 2.44 15.52 -6.61
N THR A 156 2.87 14.64 -7.52
CA THR A 156 2.31 14.55 -8.89
C THR A 156 0.84 14.14 -8.84
N MET A 157 0.49 13.14 -8.03
CA MET A 157 -0.88 12.64 -7.92
C MET A 157 -1.82 13.65 -7.27
N VAL A 158 -1.40 14.31 -6.18
CA VAL A 158 -2.16 15.38 -5.52
C VAL A 158 -2.46 16.49 -6.53
N GLN A 159 -1.42 17.01 -7.17
CA GLN A 159 -1.57 18.09 -8.15
C GLN A 159 -2.47 17.69 -9.34
N THR A 160 -2.41 16.44 -9.79
CA THR A 160 -3.26 15.94 -10.89
C THR A 160 -4.71 15.75 -10.44
N ALA A 161 -4.92 15.27 -9.21
CA ALA A 161 -6.26 15.07 -8.66
C ALA A 161 -6.97 16.40 -8.38
N ASP A 162 -6.23 17.43 -7.96
CA ASP A 162 -6.79 18.75 -7.67
C ASP A 162 -7.06 19.57 -8.93
N SER A 163 -6.14 19.54 -9.91
CA SER A 163 -6.25 20.43 -11.08
C SER A 163 -6.86 19.76 -12.31
N GLY A 164 -7.02 18.43 -12.33
CA GLY A 164 -7.59 17.69 -13.48
C GLY A 164 -6.73 17.72 -14.75
N HIS A 165 -5.52 18.26 -14.66
CA HIS A 165 -4.60 18.53 -15.77
C HIS A 165 -3.63 17.35 -15.96
N PRO A 166 -3.84 16.46 -16.95
CA PRO A 166 -3.06 15.24 -17.13
C PRO A 166 -1.61 15.50 -17.58
N GLU A 167 -1.30 16.70 -18.06
CA GLU A 167 0.04 17.06 -18.53
C GLU A 167 1.09 16.86 -17.44
N ARG A 168 0.75 17.02 -16.15
CA ARG A 168 1.68 16.82 -15.02
C ARG A 168 2.14 15.36 -14.85
N LEU A 169 1.59 14.41 -15.59
CA LEU A 169 2.04 13.01 -15.58
C LEU A 169 3.48 12.84 -16.11
N TRP A 170 4.08 13.85 -16.76
CA TRP A 170 5.48 13.79 -17.18
C TRP A 170 6.44 13.49 -16.01
N TYR A 171 6.13 13.89 -14.77
CA TYR A 171 6.98 13.57 -13.61
C TYR A 171 7.02 12.05 -13.33
N LEU A 172 6.00 11.31 -13.75
CA LEU A 172 5.99 9.85 -13.66
C LEU A 172 7.01 9.21 -14.59
N SER A 173 7.49 9.91 -15.63
CA SER A 173 8.58 9.40 -16.48
C SER A 173 9.86 9.16 -15.67
N ALA A 174 10.19 10.03 -14.72
CA ALA A 174 11.33 9.83 -13.83
C ALA A 174 11.13 8.57 -12.96
N LEU A 175 9.91 8.34 -12.45
CA LEU A 175 9.60 7.10 -11.72
C LEU A 175 9.69 5.86 -12.62
N ALA A 176 9.25 5.96 -13.87
CA ALA A 176 9.37 4.89 -14.85
C ALA A 176 10.85 4.54 -15.12
N VAL A 177 11.72 5.55 -15.30
CA VAL A 177 13.18 5.37 -15.38
C VAL A 177 13.70 4.65 -14.13
N GLY A 178 13.23 5.04 -12.95
CA GLY A 178 13.58 4.39 -11.68
C GLY A 178 13.23 2.91 -11.64
N VAL A 179 12.00 2.56 -12.01
CA VAL A 179 11.52 1.16 -12.03
C VAL A 179 12.28 0.33 -13.07
N VAL A 180 12.33 0.80 -14.32
CA VAL A 180 13.01 0.10 -15.42
C VAL A 180 14.50 -0.06 -15.11
N GLY A 181 15.16 1.01 -14.66
CA GLY A 181 16.56 0.98 -14.28
C GLY A 181 16.84 0.03 -13.12
N ALA A 182 15.98 -0.01 -12.09
CA ALA A 182 16.12 -0.95 -10.98
C ALA A 182 15.99 -2.42 -11.41
N LEU A 183 15.05 -2.71 -12.33
CA LEU A 183 14.86 -4.04 -12.92
C LEU A 183 16.08 -4.46 -13.75
N LEU A 184 16.55 -3.58 -14.65
CA LEU A 184 17.73 -3.83 -15.49
C LEU A 184 19.01 -3.98 -14.66
N ALA A 185 19.16 -3.14 -13.63
CA ALA A 185 20.26 -3.22 -12.68
C ALA A 185 20.22 -4.47 -11.80
N ARG A 186 19.09 -5.19 -11.76
CA ARG A 186 18.83 -6.33 -10.86
C ARG A 186 19.16 -6.00 -9.40
N LEU A 187 18.87 -4.76 -9.00
CA LEU A 187 19.19 -4.19 -7.68
C LEU A 187 20.69 -4.21 -7.31
N LYS A 188 21.61 -4.26 -8.30
CA LYS A 188 23.05 -4.09 -8.04
C LYS A 188 23.34 -2.61 -7.75
N ALA A 189 24.14 -2.35 -6.71
CA ALA A 189 24.45 -0.99 -6.25
C ALA A 189 24.96 -0.07 -7.37
N ARG A 190 25.91 -0.53 -8.20
CA ARG A 190 26.42 0.25 -9.34
C ARG A 190 25.33 0.63 -10.36
N GLY A 191 24.42 -0.30 -10.66
CA GLY A 191 23.32 -0.05 -11.60
C GLY A 191 22.24 0.88 -11.02
N LEU A 192 21.95 0.75 -9.72
CA LEU A 192 21.03 1.66 -9.02
C LEU A 192 21.58 3.08 -8.93
N ALA A 193 22.90 3.25 -8.74
CA ALA A 193 23.54 4.56 -8.79
C ALA A 193 23.30 5.26 -10.14
N LEU A 194 23.57 4.56 -11.24
CA LEU A 194 23.34 5.07 -12.60
C LEU A 194 21.85 5.38 -12.84
N THR A 195 20.96 4.52 -12.36
CA THR A 195 19.51 4.72 -12.46
C THR A 195 19.09 6.03 -11.79
N LEU A 196 19.59 6.30 -10.59
CA LEU A 196 19.22 7.51 -9.85
C LEU A 196 19.83 8.77 -10.45
N PHE A 197 21.03 8.69 -11.02
CA PHE A 197 21.58 9.79 -11.82
C PHE A 197 20.76 10.04 -13.10
N ALA A 198 20.28 8.98 -13.75
CA ALA A 198 19.38 9.11 -14.90
C ALA A 198 18.02 9.73 -14.52
N MET A 199 17.45 9.36 -13.36
CA MET A 199 16.25 10.01 -12.82
C MET A 199 16.48 11.49 -12.55
N ALA A 200 17.61 11.85 -11.93
CA ALA A 200 17.99 13.23 -11.68
C ALA A 200 18.16 14.03 -12.99
N ALA A 201 18.83 13.44 -14.00
CA ALA A 201 18.98 14.04 -15.32
C ALA A 201 17.63 14.22 -16.02
N THR A 202 16.71 13.25 -15.89
CA THR A 202 15.36 13.34 -16.43
C THR A 202 14.61 14.53 -15.83
N LEU A 203 14.65 14.69 -14.50
CA LEU A 203 14.02 15.83 -13.84
C LEU A 203 14.66 17.17 -14.19
N ALA A 204 15.99 17.22 -14.31
CA ALA A 204 16.69 18.42 -14.74
C ALA A 204 16.31 18.82 -16.18
N LEU A 205 16.22 17.83 -17.08
CA LEU A 205 15.77 18.07 -18.45
C LEU A 205 14.34 18.62 -18.46
N ILE A 206 13.45 18.03 -17.67
CA ILE A 206 12.09 18.50 -17.63
C ILE A 206 12.00 19.94 -17.09
N ALA A 207 12.75 20.25 -16.03
CA ALA A 207 12.80 21.59 -15.46
C ALA A 207 13.22 22.66 -16.47
N VAL A 208 14.05 22.31 -17.45
CA VAL A 208 14.51 23.20 -18.52
C VAL A 208 13.57 23.22 -19.72
N MET A 209 13.04 22.07 -20.11
CA MET A 209 12.33 21.88 -21.39
C MET A 209 10.84 22.21 -21.34
N LEU A 210 10.21 22.22 -20.16
CA LEU A 210 8.81 22.64 -20.02
C LEU A 210 8.75 24.09 -19.53
N PRO A 211 8.76 25.10 -20.43
CA PRO A 211 8.51 26.48 -20.04
C PRO A 211 7.12 26.56 -19.39
N SER A 212 7.12 26.90 -18.11
CA SER A 212 5.92 26.83 -17.29
C SER A 212 4.82 27.81 -17.69
N GLY A 213 5.16 28.86 -18.45
CA GLY A 213 4.28 30.03 -18.68
C GLY A 213 3.83 30.69 -17.39
N ALA A 214 4.39 30.29 -16.24
CA ALA A 214 3.90 30.61 -14.92
C ALA A 214 4.47 31.96 -14.46
N PRO A 215 3.75 32.68 -13.59
CA PRO A 215 4.28 33.86 -12.92
C PRO A 215 5.66 33.59 -12.27
N PRO A 216 6.55 34.59 -12.19
CA PRO A 216 7.93 34.39 -11.73
C PRO A 216 8.06 33.72 -10.35
N ASP A 217 7.13 33.99 -9.44
CA ASP A 217 7.10 33.39 -8.11
C ASP A 217 6.74 31.89 -8.14
N MET A 218 5.81 31.49 -9.00
CA MET A 218 5.41 30.09 -9.19
C MET A 218 6.50 29.31 -9.92
N ALA A 219 7.11 29.91 -10.95
CA ALA A 219 8.26 29.33 -11.65
C ALA A 219 9.43 29.09 -10.69
N ARG A 220 9.73 30.03 -9.80
CA ARG A 220 10.77 29.88 -8.75
C ARG A 220 10.46 28.72 -7.79
N ARG A 221 9.22 28.63 -7.28
CA ARG A 221 8.83 27.52 -6.38
C ARG A 221 8.96 26.16 -7.06
N MET A 222 8.58 26.08 -8.33
CA MET A 222 8.70 24.86 -9.11
C MET A 222 10.16 24.48 -9.34
N ALA A 223 11.03 25.45 -9.69
CA ALA A 223 12.47 25.22 -9.84
C ALA A 223 13.12 24.73 -8.53
N ILE A 224 12.74 25.31 -7.38
CA ILE A 224 13.19 24.83 -6.07
C ILE A 224 12.77 23.37 -5.84
N GLY A 225 11.51 23.04 -6.11
CA GLY A 225 11.01 21.67 -5.99
C GLY A 225 11.81 20.67 -6.83
N HIS A 226 12.07 21.00 -8.10
CA HIS A 226 12.92 20.18 -8.97
C HIS A 226 14.33 20.02 -8.41
N GLY A 227 14.96 21.12 -7.99
CA GLY A 227 16.30 21.11 -7.42
C GLY A 227 16.41 20.18 -6.21
N VAL A 228 15.40 20.20 -5.33
CA VAL A 228 15.34 19.29 -4.17
C VAL A 228 15.31 17.83 -4.62
N PHE A 229 14.45 17.46 -5.57
CA PHE A 229 14.38 16.07 -6.07
C PHE A 229 15.66 15.64 -6.79
N VAL A 230 16.26 16.52 -7.59
CA VAL A 230 17.53 16.26 -8.28
C VAL A 230 18.64 15.97 -7.25
N VAL A 231 18.80 16.82 -6.24
CA VAL A 231 19.78 16.62 -5.17
C VAL A 231 19.52 15.32 -4.41
N LEU A 232 18.26 15.01 -4.12
CA LEU A 232 17.87 13.80 -3.40
C LEU A 232 18.24 12.52 -4.17
N PHE A 233 17.97 12.48 -5.48
CA PHE A 233 18.33 11.33 -6.31
C PHE A 233 19.84 11.24 -6.54
N ILE A 234 20.55 12.37 -6.70
CA ILE A 234 22.02 12.38 -6.77
C ILE A 234 22.61 11.83 -5.47
N ALA A 235 22.19 12.34 -4.31
CA ALA A 235 22.67 11.89 -3.01
C ALA A 235 22.45 10.38 -2.81
N SER A 236 21.26 9.88 -3.17
CA SER A 236 20.96 8.46 -3.13
C SER A 236 21.87 7.66 -4.07
N GLY A 237 22.08 8.15 -5.31
CA GLY A 237 22.98 7.53 -6.28
C GLY A 237 24.43 7.47 -5.79
N LEU A 238 24.90 8.52 -5.10
CA LEU A 238 26.24 8.55 -4.49
C LEU A 238 26.38 7.51 -3.37
N LEU A 239 25.36 7.31 -2.53
CA LEU A 239 25.36 6.25 -1.50
C LEU A 239 25.47 4.86 -2.12
N PHE A 240 24.75 4.60 -3.22
CA PHE A 240 24.88 3.34 -3.96
C PHE A 240 26.25 3.18 -4.62
N ARG A 241 26.82 4.26 -5.15
CA ARG A 241 28.19 4.25 -5.70
C ARG A 241 29.21 3.90 -4.61
N GLN A 242 29.12 4.52 -3.44
CA GLN A 242 29.96 4.18 -2.28
C GLN A 242 29.78 2.71 -1.86
N ALA A 243 28.54 2.23 -1.75
CA ALA A 243 28.25 0.84 -1.42
C ALA A 243 28.77 -0.15 -2.47
N SER A 244 28.91 0.26 -3.73
CA SER A 244 29.51 -0.57 -4.78
C SER A 244 31.03 -0.68 -4.63
N LEU A 245 31.70 0.41 -4.24
CA LEU A 245 33.15 0.44 -4.02
C LEU A 245 33.55 -0.33 -2.77
N ALA A 246 32.75 -0.24 -1.70
CA ALA A 246 32.99 -0.97 -0.45
C ALA A 246 32.85 -2.50 -0.60
N ARG A 247 32.22 -2.99 -1.67
CA ARG A 247 32.03 -4.42 -1.95
C ARG A 247 33.16 -5.01 -2.83
N LEU A 248 34.04 -4.16 -3.34
CA LEU A 248 35.23 -4.52 -4.14
C LEU A 248 36.52 -4.54 -3.31
N LYS A 249 36.45 -4.05 -2.06
CA LYS A 249 37.51 -4.16 -1.05
C LYS A 249 37.25 -5.38 -0.18
#